data_AF-A0A9E5EXQ7-F1
#
_entry.id   AF-A0A9E5EXQ7-F1
#
_cell.length_a   1.000
_cell.length_b   1.000
_cell.length_c   1.000
_cell.angle_alpha   90.00
_cell.angle_beta   90.00
_cell.angle_gamma   90.00
#
_symmetry.space_group_name_H-M   'P 1'
#
loop_
_entity.id
_entity.type
_entity.pdbx_description
1 polymer ?
#
loop_
_entity_poly.entity_id
_entity_poly.type
_entity_poly.pdbx_seq_one_letter_code
_entity_poly.pdbx_strand_id
1 'polypeptide(L)'
;NVGFIAKVIPKGFHPSELQDLNKMPVDILIASLNTPSSVQRIKVQREILRRGKNSNITAKLEALSSNKTLAPEIRVAALYTLKQLDGANANPFLLSICKDSQMQEHALRVVTDRNKEQFIIIDDKQIPLPLDVFSNALKGDNPKAKAQALISLGRLRNNSLAKEVLSLTKRTSGQNLPKETINHANPDLERVIPHLAVRTLVETDSTQACLDSLGTEVTSGAFWALRYMHNDKAVSGLIQKFSSIAGNNIKSDILTTLTRLYFKEAIYKGDWWGTRPDNSGPYYDRQPWDQTKRIGEFLKTSITGLDDKSKSEVAKQLALHKIPLNEPNLASVSIPKEINQTPIVIPVANPKDPNLIANLSFETTMEKAMALKGSPEKGKLLFNSNTCSACHTDANGLQPKGPHLVDIGKRYKKNEMIESILKPDAKIAQGFETLAFTTKNGKIITGFVVSESAQLILLRQNTGLSLELNKDSIEERTTLKNSMMPAGLVNNLTPEQFSDLLSYLDSLNGSPTKK
;
A
#
# COMPACT_ATOMS: atom_id res chain seq x y z
N ASN A 1 11.53 34.60 -9.64
CA ASN A 1 10.16 34.48 -10.21
C ASN A 1 9.14 34.97 -9.20
N VAL A 2 8.72 36.22 -9.31
CA VAL A 2 7.61 36.75 -8.52
C VAL A 2 6.35 36.45 -9.32
N GLY A 3 5.47 35.58 -8.82
CA GLY A 3 4.18 35.32 -9.48
C GLY A 3 3.29 36.56 -9.43
N PHE A 4 2.38 36.72 -10.39
CA PHE A 4 1.35 37.76 -10.37
C PHE A 4 -0.05 37.14 -10.36
N ILE A 5 -1.03 37.85 -9.79
CA ILE A 5 -2.43 37.46 -9.80
C ILE A 5 -3.13 38.29 -10.87
N ALA A 6 -3.74 37.61 -11.86
CA ALA A 6 -4.59 38.23 -12.86
C ALA A 6 -6.07 37.99 -12.51
N LYS A 7 -6.85 39.07 -12.40
CA LYS A 7 -8.32 38.98 -12.31
C LYS A 7 -8.88 38.99 -13.73
N VAL A 8 -9.36 37.84 -14.19
CA VAL A 8 -10.04 37.72 -15.49
C VAL A 8 -11.54 37.92 -15.28
N ILE A 9 -12.13 38.90 -15.95
CA ILE A 9 -13.57 39.15 -15.92
C ILE A 9 -14.10 38.91 -17.34
N PRO A 10 -15.06 37.99 -17.54
CA PRO A 10 -15.67 37.77 -18.85
C PRO A 10 -16.26 39.08 -19.39
N LYS A 11 -16.13 39.31 -20.70
CA LYS A 11 -16.68 40.51 -21.35
C LYS A 11 -18.21 40.54 -21.18
N GLY A 12 -18.73 41.63 -20.60
CA GLY A 12 -20.15 41.78 -20.29
C GLY A 12 -20.60 41.16 -18.94
N PHE A 13 -19.70 40.55 -18.18
CA PHE A 13 -20.02 40.08 -16.83
C PHE A 13 -20.00 41.24 -15.84
N HIS A 14 -21.17 41.58 -15.29
CA HIS A 14 -21.32 42.55 -14.20
C HIS A 14 -21.39 41.80 -12.86
N PRO A 15 -20.37 41.92 -11.99
CA PRO A 15 -20.40 41.30 -10.68
C PRO A 15 -21.56 41.87 -9.86
N SER A 16 -22.39 41.00 -9.27
CA SER A 16 -23.41 41.46 -8.33
C SER A 16 -22.74 42.07 -7.10
N GLU A 17 -23.24 43.21 -6.63
CA GLU A 17 -22.76 43.83 -5.40
C GLU A 17 -22.89 42.87 -4.22
N LEU A 18 -21.87 42.90 -3.36
CA LEU A 18 -21.84 42.08 -2.16
C LEU A 18 -22.73 42.74 -1.12
N GLN A 19 -23.90 42.15 -0.88
CA GLN A 19 -24.87 42.68 0.08
C GLN A 19 -24.28 42.76 1.50
N ASP A 20 -24.61 43.83 2.22
CA ASP A 20 -24.23 44.00 3.63
C ASP A 20 -25.07 43.09 4.54
N LEU A 21 -24.58 41.85 4.70
CA LEU A 21 -25.26 40.81 5.46
C LEU A 21 -25.56 41.22 6.91
N ASN A 22 -24.80 42.16 7.50
CA ASN A 22 -24.98 42.57 8.90
C ASN A 22 -26.29 43.36 9.10
N LYS A 23 -26.74 44.08 8.07
CA LYS A 23 -27.95 44.92 8.13
C LYS A 23 -29.20 44.19 7.62
N MET A 24 -29.06 43.00 7.06
CA MET A 24 -30.19 42.26 6.50
C MET A 24 -31.13 41.78 7.60
N PRO A 25 -32.46 41.90 7.44
CA PRO A 25 -33.41 41.21 8.32
C PRO A 25 -33.16 39.70 8.34
N VAL A 26 -33.37 39.06 9.48
CA VAL A 26 -33.10 37.62 9.69
C VAL A 26 -33.76 36.76 8.61
N ASP A 27 -34.99 37.08 8.23
CA ASP A 27 -35.76 36.32 7.24
C ASP A 27 -35.12 36.36 5.85
N ILE A 28 -34.67 37.54 5.43
CA ILE A 28 -33.99 37.73 4.15
C ILE A 28 -32.59 37.11 4.18
N LEU A 29 -31.88 37.24 5.31
CA LEU A 29 -30.58 36.62 5.49
C LEU A 29 -30.66 35.10 5.33
N ILE A 30 -31.63 34.44 5.99
CA ILE A 30 -31.80 32.99 5.91
C ILE A 30 -32.24 32.57 4.50
N ALA A 31 -33.16 33.30 3.87
CA ALA A 31 -33.54 33.06 2.47
C ALA A 31 -32.34 33.16 1.51
N SER A 32 -31.34 33.99 1.83
CA SER A 32 -30.12 34.15 1.05
C SER A 32 -29.18 32.94 1.07
N LEU A 33 -29.47 31.89 1.87
CA LEU A 33 -28.81 30.59 1.71
C LEU A 33 -29.11 29.95 0.34
N ASN A 34 -30.24 30.30 -0.28
CA ASN A 34 -30.62 29.92 -1.64
C ASN A 34 -29.91 30.79 -2.69
N THR A 35 -28.58 30.87 -2.60
CA THR A 35 -27.72 31.50 -3.60
C THR A 35 -26.99 30.44 -4.42
N PRO A 36 -26.79 30.65 -5.73
CA PRO A 36 -25.93 29.79 -6.55
C PRO A 36 -24.45 29.91 -6.17
N SER A 37 -24.04 30.94 -5.42
CA SER A 37 -22.65 31.16 -5.02
C SER A 37 -22.33 30.46 -3.69
N SER A 38 -21.46 29.44 -3.73
CA SER A 38 -20.97 28.77 -2.52
C SER A 38 -20.27 29.73 -1.54
N VAL A 39 -19.55 30.72 -2.07
CA VAL A 39 -18.87 31.76 -1.27
C VAL A 39 -19.88 32.63 -0.53
N GLN A 40 -20.93 33.10 -1.20
CA GLN A 40 -21.99 33.88 -0.55
C GLN A 40 -22.71 33.02 0.49
N ARG A 41 -23.01 31.76 0.17
CA ARG A 41 -23.67 30.84 1.12
C ARG A 41 -22.86 30.66 2.39
N ILE A 42 -21.54 30.51 2.30
CA ILE A 42 -20.66 30.42 3.49
C ILE A 42 -20.69 31.72 4.30
N LYS A 43 -20.68 32.89 3.64
CA LYS A 43 -20.78 34.18 4.34
C LYS A 43 -22.11 34.34 5.08
N VAL A 44 -23.22 33.93 4.45
CA VAL A 44 -24.55 33.91 5.07
C VAL A 44 -24.58 32.99 6.29
N GLN A 45 -24.05 31.77 6.19
CA GLN A 45 -23.97 30.85 7.34
C GLN A 45 -23.18 31.46 8.51
N ARG A 46 -22.02 32.07 8.23
CA ARG A 46 -21.20 32.73 9.26
C ARG A 46 -21.95 33.87 9.92
N GLU A 47 -22.68 34.66 9.15
CA GLU A 47 -23.48 35.76 9.69
C GLU A 47 -24.64 35.26 10.56
N ILE A 48 -25.33 34.20 10.14
CA ILE A 48 -26.38 33.55 10.96
C ILE A 48 -25.79 33.09 12.30
N LEU A 49 -24.63 32.43 12.27
CA LEU A 49 -23.94 31.97 13.49
C LEU A 49 -23.50 33.13 14.38
N ARG A 50 -23.04 34.25 13.80
CA ARG A 50 -22.64 35.45 14.54
C ARG A 50 -23.81 36.09 15.28
N ARG A 51 -25.03 36.04 14.70
CA ARG A 51 -26.25 36.54 15.34
C ARG A 51 -26.72 35.67 16.50
N GLY A 52 -26.21 34.45 16.60
CA GLY A 52 -26.47 33.56 17.71
C GLY A 52 -27.84 32.88 17.65
N LYS A 53 -28.06 32.00 18.63
CA LYS A 53 -29.24 31.14 18.71
C LYS A 53 -30.51 31.96 18.92
N ASN A 54 -31.54 31.65 18.13
CA ASN A 54 -32.86 32.26 18.21
C ASN A 54 -33.90 31.25 17.68
N SER A 55 -35.03 31.10 18.37
CA SER A 55 -36.08 30.13 18.00
C SER A 55 -36.63 30.33 16.58
N ASN A 56 -36.77 31.58 16.12
CA ASN A 56 -37.18 31.89 14.76
C ASN A 56 -36.11 31.47 13.73
N ILE A 57 -34.82 31.64 14.06
CA ILE A 57 -33.72 31.19 13.19
C ILE A 57 -33.73 29.67 13.10
N THR A 58 -33.82 28.98 14.24
CA THR A 58 -33.95 27.52 14.32
C THR A 58 -35.07 27.00 13.43
N ALA A 59 -36.30 27.48 13.64
CA ALA A 59 -37.47 27.03 12.87
C ALA A 59 -37.31 27.24 11.35
N LYS A 60 -36.69 28.34 10.93
CA LYS A 60 -36.44 28.60 9.50
C LYS A 60 -35.34 27.72 8.91
N LEU A 61 -34.29 27.41 9.66
CA LEU A 61 -33.26 26.46 9.22
C LEU A 61 -33.80 25.03 9.13
N GLU A 62 -34.67 24.62 10.06
CA GLU A 62 -35.40 23.36 10.01
C GLU A 62 -36.31 23.28 8.77
N ALA A 63 -37.06 24.34 8.49
CA ALA A 63 -37.90 24.44 7.31
C ALA A 63 -37.09 24.33 6.00
N LEU A 64 -35.97 25.05 5.89
CA LEU A 64 -35.10 25.00 4.71
C LEU A 64 -34.48 23.62 4.50
N SER A 65 -33.97 22.99 5.57
CA SER A 65 -33.32 21.68 5.47
C SER A 65 -34.31 20.55 5.12
N SER A 66 -35.57 20.67 5.56
CA SER A 66 -36.65 19.71 5.23
C SER A 66 -37.29 19.92 3.87
N ASN A 67 -37.05 21.06 3.21
CA ASN A 67 -37.72 21.38 1.96
C ASN A 67 -37.13 20.59 0.77
N LYS A 68 -37.86 19.56 0.33
CA LYS A 68 -37.46 18.67 -0.77
C LYS A 68 -37.47 19.33 -2.16
N THR A 69 -38.04 20.52 -2.32
CA THR A 69 -38.04 21.24 -3.60
C THR A 69 -36.75 22.04 -3.81
N LEU A 70 -35.98 22.27 -2.74
CA LEU A 70 -34.70 22.98 -2.81
C LEU A 70 -33.56 22.03 -3.20
N ALA A 71 -32.53 22.60 -3.84
CA ALA A 71 -31.32 21.88 -4.19
C ALA A 71 -30.61 21.34 -2.91
N PRO A 72 -30.04 20.11 -2.95
CA PRO A 72 -29.43 19.48 -1.77
C PRO A 72 -28.40 20.37 -1.07
N GLU A 73 -27.58 21.09 -1.81
CA GLU A 73 -26.51 21.92 -1.26
C GLU A 73 -27.03 23.11 -0.43
N ILE A 74 -28.26 23.56 -0.66
CA ILE A 74 -28.92 24.60 0.15
C ILE A 74 -29.41 23.98 1.45
N ARG A 75 -30.09 22.83 1.34
CA ARG A 75 -30.60 22.05 2.48
C ARG A 75 -29.46 21.64 3.40
N VAL A 76 -28.33 21.23 2.84
CA VAL A 76 -27.10 20.87 3.57
C VAL A 76 -26.55 22.09 4.31
N ALA A 77 -26.44 23.26 3.67
CA ALA A 77 -25.96 24.46 4.36
C ALA A 77 -26.86 24.84 5.56
N ALA A 78 -28.18 24.75 5.40
CA ALA A 78 -29.11 24.98 6.50
C ALA A 78 -28.92 23.95 7.63
N LEU A 79 -28.79 22.67 7.29
CA LEU A 79 -28.60 21.56 8.23
C LEU A 79 -27.34 21.70 9.10
N TYR A 80 -26.20 22.03 8.48
CA TYR A 80 -24.94 22.23 9.20
C TYR A 80 -24.94 23.51 10.03
N THR A 81 -25.59 24.58 9.54
CA THR A 81 -25.76 25.82 10.30
C THR A 81 -26.60 25.57 11.54
N LEU A 82 -27.71 24.83 11.41
CA LEU A 82 -28.58 24.46 12.52
C LEU A 82 -27.79 23.70 13.61
N LYS A 83 -27.00 22.69 13.23
CA LYS A 83 -26.19 21.93 14.19
C LYS A 83 -25.18 22.82 14.92
N GLN A 84 -24.52 23.74 14.22
CA GLN A 84 -23.55 24.64 14.84
C GLN A 84 -24.21 25.66 15.78
N LEU A 85 -25.45 26.06 15.50
CA LEU A 85 -26.19 27.02 16.29
C LEU A 85 -26.80 26.40 17.56
N ASP A 86 -27.45 25.25 17.40
CA ASP A 86 -28.30 24.65 18.44
C ASP A 86 -27.64 23.48 19.18
N GLY A 87 -26.52 22.99 18.66
CA GLY A 87 -25.72 21.93 19.27
C GLY A 87 -26.49 20.62 19.39
N ALA A 88 -26.55 20.06 20.60
CA ALA A 88 -27.30 18.83 20.86
C ALA A 88 -28.82 19.00 20.75
N ASN A 89 -29.36 20.22 20.92
CA ASN A 89 -30.80 20.49 20.83
C ASN A 89 -31.35 20.27 19.42
N ALA A 90 -30.52 20.38 18.38
CA ALA A 90 -30.92 20.09 17.01
C ALA A 90 -31.05 18.59 16.74
N ASN A 91 -30.44 17.72 17.55
CA ASN A 91 -30.32 16.29 17.22
C ASN A 91 -31.66 15.58 17.00
N PRO A 92 -32.73 15.80 17.78
CA PRO A 92 -34.04 15.19 17.50
C PRO A 92 -34.55 15.51 16.08
N PHE A 93 -34.45 16.77 15.65
CA PHE A 93 -34.80 17.18 14.30
C PHE A 93 -33.86 16.55 13.26
N LEU A 94 -32.55 16.59 13.48
CA LEU A 94 -31.55 16.05 12.55
C LEU A 94 -31.72 14.54 12.32
N LEU A 95 -32.08 13.80 13.38
CA LEU A 95 -32.40 12.36 13.29
C LEU A 95 -33.62 12.10 12.40
N SER A 96 -34.61 13.01 12.38
CA SER A 96 -35.75 12.89 11.45
C SER A 96 -35.32 13.02 9.98
N ILE A 97 -34.31 13.84 9.70
CA ILE A 97 -33.75 14.06 8.35
C ILE A 97 -32.96 12.84 7.86
N CYS A 98 -32.47 11.96 8.75
CA CYS A 98 -31.81 10.71 8.36
C CYS A 98 -32.69 9.76 7.52
N LYS A 99 -34.01 9.97 7.51
CA LYS A 99 -34.98 9.20 6.69
C LYS A 99 -35.07 9.72 5.25
N ASP A 100 -34.57 10.92 4.96
CA ASP A 100 -34.55 11.48 3.62
C ASP A 100 -33.34 10.95 2.83
N SER A 101 -33.60 10.22 1.74
CA SER A 101 -32.54 9.55 0.96
C SER A 101 -31.51 10.50 0.35
N GLN A 102 -31.87 11.74 0.02
CA GLN A 102 -30.95 12.74 -0.52
C GLN A 102 -30.09 13.39 0.57
N MET A 103 -30.59 13.43 1.81
CA MET A 103 -29.94 14.11 2.92
C MET A 103 -29.31 13.16 3.94
N GLN A 104 -29.59 11.85 3.86
CA GLN A 104 -29.22 10.85 4.85
C GLN A 104 -27.73 10.87 5.19
N GLU A 105 -26.84 10.90 4.19
CA GLU A 105 -25.40 11.03 4.40
C GLU A 105 -25.08 12.26 5.27
N HIS A 106 -25.58 13.43 4.88
CA HIS A 106 -25.28 14.68 5.56
C HIS A 106 -25.88 14.73 6.97
N ALA A 107 -27.07 14.17 7.18
CA ALA A 107 -27.71 14.08 8.49
C ALA A 107 -26.95 13.17 9.46
N LEU A 108 -26.55 11.98 9.01
CA LEU A 108 -25.71 11.04 9.80
C LEU A 108 -24.36 11.65 10.16
N ARG A 109 -23.78 12.46 9.27
CA ARG A 109 -22.55 13.19 9.55
C ARG A 109 -22.79 14.28 10.59
N VAL A 110 -23.75 15.17 10.37
CA VAL A 110 -24.01 16.33 11.23
C VAL A 110 -24.30 15.92 12.67
N VAL A 111 -25.07 14.85 12.88
CA VAL A 111 -25.44 14.39 14.23
C VAL A 111 -24.23 13.83 15.00
N THR A 112 -23.15 13.45 14.31
CA THR A 112 -21.95 12.85 14.93
C THR A 112 -20.67 13.68 14.80
N ASP A 113 -20.66 14.78 14.03
CA ASP A 113 -19.45 15.57 13.72
C ASP A 113 -18.85 16.27 14.95
N ARG A 114 -19.64 16.47 16.02
CA ARG A 114 -19.25 17.19 17.24
C ARG A 114 -19.26 16.24 18.44
N ASN A 115 -18.07 15.77 18.84
CA ASN A 115 -17.89 14.69 19.83
C ASN A 115 -18.58 14.96 21.19
N LYS A 116 -18.69 16.23 21.60
CA LYS A 116 -19.34 16.62 22.87
C LYS A 116 -20.87 16.77 22.76
N GLU A 117 -21.47 16.47 21.61
CA GLU A 117 -22.89 16.73 21.32
C GLU A 117 -23.57 15.52 20.65
N GLN A 118 -23.06 14.32 20.91
CA GLN A 118 -23.53 13.05 20.34
C GLN A 118 -24.62 12.39 21.21
N PHE A 119 -25.63 13.16 21.61
CA PHE A 119 -26.75 12.71 22.45
C PHE A 119 -28.01 13.53 22.16
N ILE A 120 -29.18 13.01 22.50
CA ILE A 120 -30.42 13.78 22.57
C ILE A 120 -30.67 14.21 24.02
N ILE A 121 -31.43 15.29 24.20
CA ILE A 121 -31.84 15.78 25.51
C ILE A 121 -33.33 15.51 25.67
N ILE A 122 -33.71 14.74 26.69
CA ILE A 122 -35.10 14.49 27.08
C ILE A 122 -35.18 14.70 28.59
N ASP A 123 -36.10 15.55 29.05
CA ASP A 123 -36.28 15.88 30.48
C ASP A 123 -34.95 16.22 31.18
N ASP A 124 -34.16 17.10 30.56
CA ASP A 124 -32.82 17.54 31.00
C ASP A 124 -31.75 16.44 31.12
N LYS A 125 -32.02 15.22 30.63
CA LYS A 125 -31.08 14.10 30.61
C LYS A 125 -30.48 13.89 29.23
N GLN A 126 -29.18 13.63 29.20
CA GLN A 126 -28.47 13.23 27.98
C GLN A 126 -28.68 11.74 27.72
N ILE A 127 -29.28 11.43 26.58
CA ILE A 127 -29.53 10.07 26.13
C ILE A 127 -28.69 9.81 24.88
N PRO A 128 -27.96 8.68 24.80
CA PRO A 128 -27.20 8.33 23.59
C PRO A 128 -28.05 8.40 22.33
N LEU A 129 -27.42 8.77 21.21
CA LEU A 129 -28.11 8.78 19.92
C LEU A 129 -28.68 7.39 19.59
N PRO A 130 -29.91 7.32 19.06
CA PRO A 130 -30.52 6.05 18.72
C PRO A 130 -29.78 5.42 17.54
N LEU A 131 -29.51 4.12 17.64
CA LEU A 131 -28.64 3.42 16.68
C LEU A 131 -29.37 2.95 15.42
N ASP A 132 -30.70 2.98 15.41
CA ASP A 132 -31.56 2.54 14.31
C ASP A 132 -31.25 3.30 13.00
N VAL A 133 -31.02 4.61 13.08
CA VAL A 133 -30.69 5.42 11.89
C VAL A 133 -29.39 4.97 11.23
N PHE A 134 -28.40 4.55 12.02
CA PHE A 134 -27.12 4.04 11.51
C PHE A 134 -27.28 2.62 10.97
N SER A 135 -27.96 1.73 11.71
CA SER A 135 -28.29 0.37 11.24
C SER A 135 -29.04 0.40 9.90
N ASN A 136 -30.04 1.26 9.77
CA ASN A 136 -30.82 1.41 8.54
C ASN A 136 -29.94 1.88 7.37
N ALA A 137 -29.02 2.81 7.61
CA ALA A 137 -28.06 3.26 6.60
C ALA A 137 -27.02 2.19 6.22
N LEU A 138 -26.60 1.34 7.18
CA LEU A 138 -25.73 0.18 6.90
C LEU A 138 -26.42 -0.87 6.04
N LYS A 139 -27.73 -1.07 6.22
CA LYS A 139 -28.55 -2.03 5.47
C LYS A 139 -29.04 -1.50 4.13
N GLY A 140 -29.08 -0.18 3.95
CA GLY A 140 -29.55 0.47 2.74
C GLY A 140 -28.63 0.35 1.53
N ASP A 141 -29.16 0.73 0.37
CA ASP A 141 -28.47 0.66 -0.92
C ASP A 141 -27.60 1.88 -1.21
N ASN A 142 -27.77 2.99 -0.49
CA ASN A 142 -26.99 4.21 -0.72
C ASN A 142 -25.55 4.03 -0.18
N PRO A 143 -24.52 3.93 -1.05
CA PRO A 143 -23.16 3.66 -0.62
C PRO A 143 -22.55 4.81 0.18
N LYS A 144 -22.96 6.06 -0.07
CA LYS A 144 -22.48 7.22 0.68
C LYS A 144 -23.04 7.25 2.09
N ALA A 145 -24.33 6.95 2.24
CA ALA A 145 -24.96 6.81 3.55
C ALA A 145 -24.33 5.66 4.36
N LYS A 146 -24.05 4.52 3.72
CA LYS A 146 -23.36 3.37 4.32
C LYS A 146 -21.94 3.74 4.79
N ALA A 147 -21.14 4.37 3.93
CA ALA A 147 -19.81 4.85 4.28
C ALA A 147 -19.85 5.84 5.45
N GLN A 148 -20.79 6.78 5.43
CA GLN A 148 -20.94 7.77 6.49
C GLN A 148 -21.44 7.15 7.80
N ALA A 149 -22.34 6.16 7.75
CA ALA A 149 -22.80 5.44 8.94
C ALA A 149 -21.64 4.70 9.64
N LEU A 150 -20.75 4.06 8.87
CA LEU A 150 -19.52 3.44 9.40
C LEU A 150 -18.63 4.47 10.12
N ILE A 151 -18.36 5.61 9.48
CA ILE A 151 -17.57 6.70 10.07
C ILE A 151 -18.24 7.23 11.35
N SER A 152 -19.55 7.44 11.32
CA SER A 152 -20.34 7.92 12.44
C SER A 152 -20.28 6.95 13.62
N LEU A 153 -20.43 5.64 13.41
CA LEU A 153 -20.30 4.62 14.45
C LEU A 153 -18.91 4.61 15.08
N GLY A 154 -17.86 4.76 14.27
CA GLY A 154 -16.49 4.92 14.75
C GLY A 154 -16.35 6.11 15.70
N ARG A 155 -16.96 7.25 15.36
CA ARG A 155 -16.96 8.46 16.21
C ARG A 155 -17.76 8.30 17.49
N LEU A 156 -18.86 7.55 17.46
CA LEU A 156 -19.68 7.24 18.63
C LEU A 156 -18.99 6.28 19.61
N ARG A 157 -17.93 5.58 19.17
CA ARG A 157 -17.21 4.57 19.98
C ARG A 157 -18.15 3.49 20.55
N ASN A 158 -19.20 3.15 19.80
CA ASN A 158 -20.22 2.20 20.20
C ASN A 158 -20.15 0.93 19.34
N ASN A 159 -19.98 -0.22 19.96
CA ASN A 159 -19.83 -1.52 19.29
C ASN A 159 -21.12 -2.35 19.23
N SER A 160 -22.28 -1.82 19.61
CA SER A 160 -23.55 -2.57 19.58
C SER A 160 -23.93 -3.07 18.17
N LEU A 161 -23.45 -2.40 17.12
CA LEU A 161 -23.66 -2.81 15.71
C LEU A 161 -22.48 -3.59 15.12
N ALA A 162 -21.55 -4.10 15.93
CA ALA A 162 -20.33 -4.78 15.44
C ALA A 162 -20.62 -5.93 14.46
N LYS A 163 -21.68 -6.72 14.71
CA LYS A 163 -22.08 -7.82 13.81
C LYS A 163 -22.54 -7.31 12.44
N GLU A 164 -23.29 -6.23 12.40
CA GLU A 164 -23.71 -5.60 11.13
C GLU A 164 -22.51 -5.03 10.39
N VAL A 165 -21.60 -4.36 11.10
CA VAL A 165 -20.37 -3.82 10.52
C VAL A 165 -19.47 -4.93 9.98
N LEU A 166 -19.34 -6.06 10.69
CA LEU A 166 -18.59 -7.24 10.24
C LEU A 166 -19.10 -7.77 8.90
N SER A 167 -20.41 -7.79 8.67
CA SER A 167 -20.97 -8.24 7.39
C SER A 167 -20.49 -7.41 6.18
N LEU A 168 -20.14 -6.14 6.41
CA LEU A 168 -19.65 -5.21 5.40
C LEU A 168 -18.14 -5.30 5.14
N THR A 169 -17.41 -6.17 5.86
CA THR A 169 -15.97 -6.38 5.67
C THR A 169 -15.64 -7.34 4.51
N LYS A 170 -16.66 -7.99 3.94
CA LYS A 170 -16.49 -8.95 2.85
C LYS A 170 -15.90 -8.26 1.62
N ARG A 171 -14.98 -8.96 0.95
CA ARG A 171 -14.40 -8.54 -0.34
C ARG A 171 -14.74 -9.57 -1.40
N THR A 172 -15.14 -9.12 -2.57
CA THR A 172 -15.45 -10.00 -3.70
C THR A 172 -14.15 -10.55 -4.30
N SER A 173 -14.06 -11.86 -4.48
CA SER A 173 -12.90 -12.52 -5.08
C SER A 173 -12.74 -12.13 -6.56
N GLY A 174 -11.50 -12.01 -7.04
CA GLY A 174 -11.22 -11.69 -8.46
C GLY A 174 -11.32 -10.21 -8.84
N GLN A 175 -11.35 -9.29 -7.87
CA GLN A 175 -11.37 -7.86 -8.19
C GLN A 175 -10.07 -7.37 -8.82
N ASN A 176 -10.23 -6.63 -9.92
CA ASN A 176 -9.14 -5.96 -10.60
C ASN A 176 -8.37 -5.08 -9.62
N LEU A 177 -7.04 -5.15 -9.68
CA LEU A 177 -6.18 -4.21 -8.96
C LEU A 177 -6.50 -2.78 -9.40
N PRO A 178 -6.29 -1.77 -8.52
CA PRO A 178 -6.43 -0.38 -8.91
C PRO A 178 -5.60 -0.11 -10.17
N LYS A 179 -6.23 0.46 -11.20
CA LYS A 179 -5.52 0.88 -12.41
C LYS A 179 -4.54 2.00 -12.03
N GLU A 180 -3.38 2.07 -12.70
CA GLU A 180 -2.38 3.11 -12.46
C GLU A 180 -2.96 4.54 -12.60
N THR A 181 -3.95 4.71 -13.49
CA THR A 181 -4.71 5.96 -13.61
C THR A 181 -5.83 6.02 -12.59
N ILE A 182 -5.66 6.85 -11.56
CA ILE A 182 -6.67 7.09 -10.52
C ILE A 182 -7.83 7.90 -11.11
N ASN A 183 -9.02 7.30 -11.19
CA ASN A 183 -10.24 8.04 -11.49
C ASN A 183 -10.83 8.62 -10.19
N HIS A 184 -10.44 9.86 -9.86
CA HIS A 184 -10.93 10.54 -8.65
C HIS A 184 -12.46 10.75 -8.63
N ALA A 185 -13.14 10.68 -9.77
CA ALA A 185 -14.58 10.87 -9.85
C ALA A 185 -15.38 9.60 -9.47
N ASN A 186 -14.76 8.41 -9.51
CA ASN A 186 -15.45 7.16 -9.21
C ASN A 186 -14.70 6.33 -8.15
N PRO A 187 -15.09 6.41 -6.87
CA PRO A 187 -14.44 5.64 -5.82
C PRO A 187 -14.73 4.14 -5.98
N ASP A 188 -13.72 3.30 -5.69
CA ASP A 188 -13.87 1.85 -5.65
C ASP A 188 -14.64 1.44 -4.38
N LEU A 189 -15.97 1.41 -4.48
CA LEU A 189 -16.88 1.14 -3.36
C LEU A 189 -16.60 -0.21 -2.68
N GLU A 190 -16.24 -1.21 -3.47
CA GLU A 190 -15.93 -2.56 -3.02
C GLU A 190 -14.66 -2.63 -2.15
N ARG A 191 -13.78 -1.64 -2.25
CA ARG A 191 -12.61 -1.50 -1.39
C ARG A 191 -12.85 -0.54 -0.23
N VAL A 192 -13.54 0.57 -0.50
CA VAL A 192 -13.80 1.63 0.47
C VAL A 192 -14.69 1.14 1.61
N ILE A 193 -15.82 0.48 1.30
CA ILE A 193 -16.77 0.04 2.33
C ILE A 193 -16.15 -0.99 3.28
N PRO A 194 -15.50 -2.08 2.81
CA PRO A 194 -14.82 -3.02 3.70
C PRO A 194 -13.70 -2.40 4.52
N HIS A 195 -12.95 -1.45 3.95
CA HIS A 195 -11.92 -0.74 4.68
C HIS A 195 -12.51 0.11 5.82
N LEU A 196 -13.57 0.89 5.53
CA LEU A 196 -14.27 1.67 6.53
C LEU A 196 -14.89 0.79 7.62
N ALA A 197 -15.44 -0.37 7.25
CA ALA A 197 -16.00 -1.33 8.19
C ALA A 197 -14.91 -1.85 9.15
N VAL A 198 -13.76 -2.25 8.61
CA VAL A 198 -12.61 -2.67 9.43
C VAL A 198 -12.12 -1.56 10.35
N ARG A 199 -11.97 -0.33 9.85
CA ARG A 199 -11.60 0.82 10.70
C ARG A 199 -12.64 1.05 11.78
N THR A 200 -13.93 0.97 11.46
CA THR A 200 -15.03 1.12 12.44
C THR A 200 -14.96 0.09 13.55
N LEU A 201 -14.68 -1.18 13.23
CA LEU A 201 -14.50 -2.24 14.24
C LEU A 201 -13.33 -1.95 15.18
N VAL A 202 -12.21 -1.48 14.64
CA VAL A 202 -11.02 -1.09 15.42
C VAL A 202 -11.33 0.09 16.33
N GLU A 203 -11.94 1.14 15.78
CA GLU A 203 -12.26 2.38 16.49
C GLU A 203 -13.33 2.19 17.59
N THR A 204 -14.19 1.19 17.47
CA THR A 204 -15.23 0.85 18.47
C THR A 204 -14.80 -0.24 19.45
N ASP A 205 -13.55 -0.71 19.40
CA ASP A 205 -13.05 -1.84 20.18
C ASP A 205 -13.96 -3.08 20.09
N SER A 206 -14.34 -3.44 18.86
CA SER A 206 -15.20 -4.60 18.57
C SER A 206 -14.46 -5.94 18.66
N THR A 207 -13.44 -6.04 19.52
CA THR A 207 -12.52 -7.18 19.63
C THR A 207 -13.26 -8.51 19.83
N GLN A 208 -14.25 -8.55 20.73
CA GLN A 208 -15.01 -9.79 20.98
C GLN A 208 -15.80 -10.24 19.75
N ALA A 209 -16.49 -9.31 19.09
CA ALA A 209 -17.30 -9.63 17.92
C ALA A 209 -16.43 -10.18 16.79
N CYS A 210 -15.22 -9.65 16.60
CA CYS A 210 -14.26 -10.19 15.64
C CYS A 210 -13.79 -11.61 16.03
N LEU A 211 -13.45 -11.86 17.30
CA LEU A 211 -13.06 -13.19 17.79
C LEU A 211 -14.16 -14.23 17.64
N ASP A 212 -15.41 -13.86 17.94
CA ASP A 212 -16.59 -14.73 17.82
C ASP A 212 -16.89 -15.09 16.36
N SER A 213 -16.41 -14.29 15.41
CA SER A 213 -16.66 -14.46 13.98
C SER A 213 -15.59 -15.30 13.26
N LEU A 214 -14.54 -15.73 13.96
CA LEU A 214 -13.52 -16.60 13.38
C LEU A 214 -14.10 -17.99 13.08
N GLY A 215 -13.95 -18.46 11.84
CA GLY A 215 -14.57 -19.69 11.33
C GLY A 215 -15.90 -19.47 10.58
N THR A 216 -16.35 -18.23 10.45
CA THR A 216 -17.56 -17.87 9.67
C THR A 216 -17.20 -17.28 8.30
N GLU A 217 -18.20 -16.95 7.49
CA GLU A 217 -18.01 -16.27 6.20
C GLU A 217 -17.34 -14.89 6.26
N VAL A 218 -17.30 -14.24 7.43
CA VAL A 218 -16.65 -12.92 7.62
C VAL A 218 -15.26 -13.04 8.28
N THR A 219 -14.70 -14.25 8.39
CA THR A 219 -13.41 -14.53 9.05
C THR A 219 -12.28 -13.64 8.55
N SER A 220 -12.14 -13.48 7.23
CA SER A 220 -11.07 -12.67 6.65
C SER A 220 -11.15 -11.20 7.07
N GLY A 221 -12.37 -10.65 7.18
CA GLY A 221 -12.60 -9.30 7.66
C GLY A 221 -12.38 -9.15 9.16
N ALA A 222 -12.73 -10.17 9.94
CA ALA A 222 -12.45 -10.23 11.38
C ALA A 222 -10.94 -10.22 11.67
N PHE A 223 -10.14 -11.06 10.97
CA PHE A 223 -8.69 -11.00 11.05
C PHE A 223 -8.12 -9.67 10.60
N TRP A 224 -8.68 -9.08 9.54
CA TRP A 224 -8.26 -7.76 9.07
C TRP A 224 -8.44 -6.68 10.15
N ALA A 225 -9.51 -6.73 10.95
CA ALA A 225 -9.70 -5.84 12.10
C ALA A 225 -8.77 -6.18 13.28
N LEU A 226 -8.72 -7.45 13.69
CA LEU A 226 -7.94 -7.91 14.86
C LEU A 226 -6.47 -7.54 14.76
N ARG A 227 -5.90 -7.51 13.55
CA ARG A 227 -4.49 -7.17 13.32
C ARG A 227 -4.10 -5.72 13.69
N TYR A 228 -5.08 -4.87 13.98
CA TYR A 228 -4.89 -3.49 14.45
C TYR A 228 -5.30 -3.29 15.93
N MET A 229 -5.76 -4.34 16.61
CA MET A 229 -6.30 -4.24 17.97
C MET A 229 -5.24 -4.62 19.00
N HIS A 230 -4.35 -3.68 19.34
CA HIS A 230 -3.31 -3.83 20.36
C HIS A 230 -3.88 -3.78 21.77
N ASN A 231 -4.61 -4.83 22.16
CA ASN A 231 -5.14 -4.99 23.52
C ASN A 231 -5.00 -6.46 24.00
N ASP A 232 -5.07 -6.67 25.32
CA ASP A 232 -4.95 -8.01 25.91
C ASP A 232 -6.05 -8.96 25.41
N LYS A 233 -7.28 -8.45 25.24
CA LYS A 233 -8.44 -9.24 24.83
C LYS A 233 -8.24 -9.91 23.47
N ALA A 234 -7.65 -9.20 22.50
CA ALA A 234 -7.35 -9.72 21.18
C ALA A 234 -6.32 -10.84 21.26
N VAL A 235 -5.23 -10.62 22.01
CA VAL A 235 -4.15 -11.61 22.19
C VAL A 235 -4.65 -12.85 22.92
N SER A 236 -5.27 -12.67 24.08
CA SER A 236 -5.87 -13.74 24.88
C SER A 236 -6.90 -14.54 24.08
N GLY A 237 -7.79 -13.86 23.36
CA GLY A 237 -8.82 -14.50 22.53
C GLY A 237 -8.27 -15.26 21.33
N LEU A 238 -7.25 -14.72 20.64
CA LEU A 238 -6.58 -15.40 19.53
C LEU A 238 -5.86 -16.67 20.01
N ILE A 239 -5.13 -16.60 21.12
CA ILE A 239 -4.46 -17.75 21.75
C ILE A 239 -5.49 -18.82 22.14
N GLN A 240 -6.58 -18.42 22.80
CA GLN A 240 -7.65 -19.34 23.16
C GLN A 240 -8.28 -20.00 21.93
N LYS A 241 -8.53 -19.21 20.88
CA LYS A 241 -9.10 -19.74 19.63
C LYS A 241 -8.18 -20.70 18.92
N PHE A 242 -6.87 -20.42 18.89
CA PHE A 242 -5.88 -21.33 18.31
C PHE A 242 -5.95 -22.73 18.91
N SER A 243 -6.12 -22.83 20.24
CA SER A 243 -6.23 -24.12 20.93
C SER A 243 -7.54 -24.85 20.63
N SER A 244 -8.62 -24.13 20.38
CA SER A 244 -9.97 -24.71 20.20
C SER A 244 -10.38 -24.98 18.75
N ILE A 245 -9.77 -24.30 17.77
CA ILE A 245 -10.24 -24.33 16.38
C ILE A 245 -9.61 -25.47 15.57
N ALA A 246 -10.43 -26.17 14.79
CA ALA A 246 -9.97 -27.15 13.82
C ALA A 246 -9.58 -26.47 12.50
N GLY A 247 -8.51 -26.93 11.86
CA GLY A 247 -8.08 -26.46 10.53
C GLY A 247 -6.78 -25.64 10.55
N ASN A 248 -5.80 -26.07 9.75
CA ASN A 248 -4.47 -25.47 9.72
C ASN A 248 -4.46 -24.05 9.13
N ASN A 249 -5.38 -23.73 8.21
CA ASN A 249 -5.47 -22.39 7.61
C ASN A 249 -5.83 -21.32 8.65
N ILE A 250 -6.87 -21.54 9.46
CA ILE A 250 -7.28 -20.55 10.48
C ILE A 250 -6.21 -20.44 11.57
N LYS A 251 -5.57 -21.56 11.94
CA LYS A 251 -4.41 -21.54 12.85
C LYS A 251 -3.26 -20.69 12.29
N SER A 252 -2.96 -20.81 11.00
CA SER A 252 -1.96 -19.97 10.32
C SER A 252 -2.35 -18.49 10.32
N ASP A 253 -3.62 -18.16 10.06
CA ASP A 253 -4.12 -16.78 10.11
C ASP A 253 -4.05 -16.17 11.53
N ILE A 254 -4.32 -16.97 12.57
CA ILE A 254 -4.15 -16.56 13.96
C ILE A 254 -2.69 -16.22 14.25
N LEU A 255 -1.75 -17.09 13.87
CA LEU A 255 -0.32 -16.85 14.09
C LEU A 255 0.19 -15.65 13.28
N THR A 256 -0.33 -15.45 12.07
CA THR A 256 -0.06 -14.27 11.25
C THR A 256 -0.59 -12.99 11.91
N THR A 257 -1.79 -13.05 12.49
CA THR A 257 -2.39 -11.92 13.21
C THR A 257 -1.61 -11.59 14.47
N LEU A 258 -1.21 -12.60 15.25
CA LEU A 258 -0.35 -12.44 16.43
C LEU A 258 1.03 -11.87 16.07
N THR A 259 1.61 -12.32 14.95
CA THR A 259 2.83 -11.76 14.37
C THR A 259 2.66 -10.27 14.04
N ARG A 260 1.53 -9.89 13.43
CA ARG A 260 1.21 -8.48 13.13
C ARG A 260 1.06 -7.61 14.39
N LEU A 261 0.62 -8.21 15.49
CA LEU A 261 0.42 -7.57 16.79
C LEU A 261 1.68 -7.55 17.68
N TYR A 262 2.76 -8.25 17.31
CA TYR A 262 3.96 -8.39 18.16
C TYR A 262 4.58 -7.05 18.58
N PHE A 263 4.68 -6.12 17.62
CA PHE A 263 5.12 -4.75 17.85
C PHE A 263 3.95 -3.77 17.73
N LYS A 264 4.15 -2.55 18.23
CA LYS A 264 3.34 -1.37 17.91
C LYS A 264 4.22 -0.28 17.27
N GLU A 265 3.60 0.62 16.52
CA GLU A 265 4.25 1.86 16.14
C GLU A 265 4.58 2.65 17.42
N ALA A 266 5.74 3.31 17.46
CA ALA A 266 6.06 4.24 18.53
C ALA A 266 5.01 5.38 18.60
N ILE A 267 5.14 6.26 19.60
CA ILE A 267 4.46 7.57 19.60
C ILE A 267 5.32 8.57 18.84
N TYR A 268 4.74 9.32 17.90
CA TYR A 268 5.48 10.25 17.05
C TYR A 268 5.97 11.41 17.90
N LYS A 269 7.29 11.57 17.99
CA LYS A 269 7.95 12.63 18.76
C LYS A 269 8.45 13.79 17.90
N GLY A 270 8.25 13.73 16.58
CA GLY A 270 8.68 14.75 15.62
C GLY A 270 9.82 14.31 14.69
N ASP A 271 10.50 13.21 15.02
CA ASP A 271 11.77 12.79 14.42
C ASP A 271 11.95 11.25 14.43
N TRP A 272 11.09 10.53 13.71
CA TRP A 272 11.27 9.06 13.55
C TRP A 272 12.24 8.66 12.45
N TRP A 273 12.46 9.54 11.47
CA TRP A 273 13.25 9.20 10.30
C TRP A 273 14.59 9.93 10.31
N GLY A 274 15.66 9.19 10.02
CA GLY A 274 16.88 9.77 9.45
C GLY A 274 16.68 10.09 7.96
N THR A 275 17.77 10.27 7.22
CA THR A 275 17.73 10.49 5.76
C THR A 275 17.17 9.31 4.95
N ARG A 276 16.97 8.13 5.57
CA ARG A 276 16.36 6.95 4.95
C ARG A 276 15.39 6.27 5.93
N PRO A 277 14.06 6.38 5.72
CA PRO A 277 13.08 5.64 6.50
C PRO A 277 13.23 4.14 6.23
N ASP A 278 13.12 3.31 7.28
CA ASP A 278 12.95 1.87 7.13
C ASP A 278 11.59 1.61 6.46
N ASN A 279 11.59 1.08 5.24
CA ASN A 279 10.38 0.78 4.48
C ASN A 279 9.94 -0.68 4.64
N SER A 280 10.54 -1.41 5.57
CA SER A 280 10.22 -2.81 5.81
C SER A 280 9.19 -2.97 6.93
N GLY A 281 8.33 -3.98 6.75
CA GLY A 281 7.27 -4.26 7.69
C GLY A 281 6.21 -3.16 7.74
N PRO A 282 5.24 -3.29 8.65
CA PRO A 282 4.09 -2.41 8.66
C PRO A 282 4.21 -1.24 9.66
N TYR A 283 5.33 -1.13 10.39
CA TYR A 283 5.63 -0.03 11.31
C TYR A 283 7.01 0.54 11.01
N TYR A 284 7.14 1.86 11.08
CA TYR A 284 8.39 2.55 10.82
C TYR A 284 9.34 2.47 12.02
N ASP A 285 8.83 2.73 13.22
CA ASP A 285 9.52 2.61 14.51
C ASP A 285 8.81 1.54 15.37
N ARG A 286 9.36 0.33 15.31
CA ARG A 286 8.82 -0.87 15.99
C ARG A 286 9.16 -0.83 17.47
N GLN A 287 8.14 -0.72 18.32
CA GLN A 287 8.30 -0.75 19.77
C GLN A 287 7.61 -1.97 20.39
N PRO A 288 8.24 -2.63 21.38
CA PRO A 288 7.55 -3.62 22.18
C PRO A 288 6.43 -2.96 23.00
N TRP A 289 5.48 -3.78 23.43
CA TRP A 289 4.37 -3.40 24.29
C TRP A 289 4.02 -4.55 25.23
N ASP A 290 3.04 -4.33 26.10
CA ASP A 290 2.76 -5.19 27.25
C ASP A 290 2.52 -6.68 26.88
N GLN A 291 2.07 -6.97 25.65
CA GLN A 291 1.82 -8.33 25.18
C GLN A 291 2.96 -8.93 24.33
N THR A 292 4.00 -8.16 23.98
CA THR A 292 5.07 -8.62 23.07
C THR A 292 5.73 -9.91 23.55
N LYS A 293 6.08 -9.99 24.85
CA LYS A 293 6.72 -11.18 25.42
C LYS A 293 5.82 -12.42 25.32
N ARG A 294 4.56 -12.27 25.72
CA ARG A 294 3.56 -13.35 25.68
C ARG A 294 3.30 -13.86 24.27
N ILE A 295 3.18 -12.94 23.30
CA ILE A 295 3.04 -13.30 21.88
C ILE A 295 4.27 -14.08 21.42
N GLY A 296 5.48 -13.61 21.73
CA GLY A 296 6.71 -14.28 21.33
C GLY A 296 6.84 -15.71 21.85
N GLU A 297 6.55 -15.93 23.13
CA GLU A 297 6.54 -17.25 23.76
C GLU A 297 5.52 -18.18 23.10
N PHE A 298 4.32 -17.68 22.82
CA PHE A 298 3.28 -18.46 22.15
C PHE A 298 3.62 -18.82 20.70
N LEU A 299 4.19 -17.88 19.94
CA LEU A 299 4.61 -18.14 18.56
C LEU A 299 5.70 -19.23 18.52
N LYS A 300 6.67 -19.17 19.45
CA LYS A 300 7.75 -20.16 19.55
C LYS A 300 7.24 -21.59 19.71
N THR A 301 6.30 -21.80 20.63
CA THR A 301 5.75 -23.13 20.89
C THR A 301 4.81 -23.59 19.78
N SER A 302 3.94 -22.71 19.29
CA SER A 302 2.86 -23.06 18.37
C SER A 302 3.33 -23.40 16.94
N ILE A 303 4.45 -22.83 16.48
CA ILE A 303 4.98 -23.06 15.13
C ILE A 303 5.43 -24.52 14.95
N THR A 304 5.94 -25.16 16.00
CA THR A 304 6.48 -26.53 15.94
C THR A 304 5.44 -27.57 15.48
N GLY A 305 4.18 -27.39 15.89
CA GLY A 305 3.07 -28.29 15.61
C GLY A 305 2.35 -28.07 14.28
N LEU A 306 2.84 -27.16 13.43
CA LEU A 306 2.26 -26.89 12.10
C LEU A 306 2.82 -27.82 11.00
N ASP A 307 2.07 -27.96 9.92
CA ASP A 307 2.58 -28.52 8.66
C ASP A 307 3.61 -27.58 7.99
N ASP A 308 4.42 -28.12 7.07
CA ASP A 308 5.54 -27.40 6.45
C ASP A 308 5.09 -26.16 5.65
N LYS A 309 3.93 -26.24 4.99
CA LYS A 309 3.36 -25.12 4.25
C LYS A 309 3.01 -23.97 5.20
N SER A 310 2.34 -24.29 6.30
CA SER A 310 1.95 -23.33 7.33
C SER A 310 3.16 -22.75 8.06
N LYS A 311 4.19 -23.57 8.34
CA LYS A 311 5.48 -23.08 8.88
C LYS A 311 6.13 -22.07 7.94
N SER A 312 6.18 -22.37 6.65
CA SER A 312 6.74 -21.47 5.63
C SER A 312 6.00 -20.12 5.60
N GLU A 313 4.66 -20.14 5.65
CA GLU A 313 3.87 -18.91 5.64
C GLU A 313 4.10 -18.07 6.89
N VAL A 314 4.07 -18.68 8.08
CA VAL A 314 4.34 -17.96 9.33
C VAL A 314 5.77 -17.40 9.35
N ALA A 315 6.75 -18.14 8.83
CA ALA A 315 8.14 -17.68 8.74
C ALA A 315 8.28 -16.43 7.84
N LYS A 316 7.58 -16.38 6.70
CA LYS A 316 7.52 -15.17 5.85
C LYS A 316 6.96 -13.99 6.64
N GLN A 317 5.90 -14.21 7.42
CA GLN A 317 5.29 -13.16 8.23
C GLN A 317 6.25 -12.67 9.33
N LEU A 318 6.94 -13.57 10.05
CA LEU A 318 7.93 -13.20 11.07
C LEU A 318 9.06 -12.34 10.48
N ALA A 319 9.56 -12.72 9.30
CA ALA A 319 10.59 -11.99 8.59
C ALA A 319 10.10 -10.60 8.12
N LEU A 320 8.92 -10.52 7.51
CA LEU A 320 8.29 -9.26 7.10
C LEU A 320 8.11 -8.30 8.27
N HIS A 321 7.80 -8.82 9.46
CA HIS A 321 7.59 -8.04 10.68
C HIS A 321 8.87 -7.86 11.52
N LYS A 322 10.01 -8.40 11.07
CA LYS A 322 11.32 -8.33 11.73
C LYS A 322 11.27 -8.80 13.20
N ILE A 323 10.59 -9.91 13.47
CA ILE A 323 10.50 -10.48 14.81
C ILE A 323 11.69 -11.43 15.05
N PRO A 324 12.54 -11.18 16.08
CA PRO A 324 13.74 -11.97 16.35
C PRO A 324 13.40 -13.24 17.15
N LEU A 325 12.65 -14.18 16.56
CA LEU A 325 12.49 -15.51 17.12
C LEU A 325 13.61 -16.41 16.58
N ASN A 326 14.76 -16.43 17.29
CA ASN A 326 15.83 -17.39 17.02
C ASN A 326 15.32 -18.82 17.27
N GLU A 327 14.88 -19.49 16.21
CA GLU A 327 14.59 -20.93 16.19
C GLU A 327 15.45 -21.60 15.10
N PRO A 328 16.26 -22.62 15.44
CA PRO A 328 17.11 -23.34 14.49
C PRO A 328 16.34 -23.92 13.30
N ASN A 329 15.05 -24.26 13.49
CA ASN A 329 14.17 -24.82 12.47
C ASN A 329 13.39 -23.78 11.65
N LEU A 330 13.48 -22.49 11.98
CA LEU A 330 12.99 -21.38 11.14
C LEU A 330 14.11 -20.79 10.27
N ALA A 331 15.37 -21.04 10.62
CA ALA A 331 16.56 -20.62 9.87
C ALA A 331 16.68 -21.30 8.48
N SER A 332 15.91 -22.35 8.22
CA SER A 332 15.81 -23.01 6.91
C SER A 332 14.77 -22.37 5.98
N VAL A 333 13.94 -21.45 6.47
CA VAL A 333 13.07 -20.65 5.59
C VAL A 333 13.86 -19.45 5.11
N SER A 334 14.73 -19.70 4.12
CA SER A 334 15.06 -18.67 3.15
C SER A 334 13.75 -18.03 2.72
N ILE A 335 13.55 -16.75 3.01
CA ILE A 335 12.45 -15.99 2.41
C ILE A 335 12.61 -16.23 0.91
N PRO A 336 11.69 -16.94 0.24
CA PRO A 336 11.66 -16.87 -1.20
C PRO A 336 11.18 -15.44 -1.41
N LYS A 337 12.12 -14.52 -1.63
CA LYS A 337 11.83 -13.42 -2.54
C LYS A 337 11.32 -14.17 -3.76
N GLU A 338 10.03 -14.05 -4.07
CA GLU A 338 9.49 -14.51 -5.35
C GLU A 338 10.18 -13.69 -6.44
N ILE A 339 11.43 -14.02 -6.68
CA ILE A 339 12.04 -14.01 -7.97
C ILE A 339 11.96 -15.49 -8.29
N ASN A 340 11.20 -15.88 -9.30
CA ASN A 340 11.30 -17.21 -9.89
C ASN A 340 12.80 -17.42 -10.21
N GLN A 341 13.52 -18.05 -9.29
CA GLN A 341 14.96 -18.25 -9.39
C GLN A 341 15.18 -19.65 -9.92
N THR A 342 14.73 -19.85 -11.14
CA THR A 342 15.25 -20.94 -11.97
C THR A 342 16.72 -20.63 -12.22
N PRO A 343 17.65 -21.56 -11.93
CA PRO A 343 19.06 -21.40 -12.31
C PRO A 343 19.19 -20.99 -13.78
N ILE A 344 20.17 -20.15 -14.10
CA ILE A 344 20.46 -19.79 -15.50
C ILE A 344 20.76 -21.09 -16.27
N VAL A 345 19.91 -21.44 -17.23
CA VAL A 345 20.16 -22.56 -18.14
C VAL A 345 20.79 -21.97 -19.40
N ILE A 346 22.03 -22.38 -19.69
CA ILE A 346 22.68 -22.02 -20.95
C ILE A 346 21.92 -22.71 -22.09
N PRO A 347 21.41 -21.97 -23.08
CA PRO A 347 20.65 -22.58 -24.14
C PRO A 347 21.55 -23.50 -24.99
N VAL A 348 21.09 -24.75 -25.20
CA VAL A 348 21.78 -25.70 -26.08
C VAL A 348 21.42 -25.35 -27.52
N ALA A 349 22.40 -24.87 -28.29
CA ALA A 349 22.21 -24.55 -29.70
C ALA A 349 22.12 -25.83 -30.55
N ASN A 350 21.33 -25.80 -31.63
CA ASN A 350 21.26 -26.88 -32.60
C ASN A 350 22.57 -26.93 -33.41
N PRO A 351 23.39 -27.99 -33.34
CA PRO A 351 24.67 -28.05 -34.07
C PRO A 351 24.53 -28.05 -35.59
N LYS A 352 23.32 -28.31 -36.11
CA LYS A 352 23.04 -28.38 -37.55
C LYS A 352 22.51 -27.08 -38.14
N ASP A 353 22.25 -26.06 -37.34
CA ASP A 353 21.79 -24.76 -37.83
C ASP A 353 22.99 -23.82 -38.04
N PRO A 354 23.43 -23.58 -39.29
CA PRO A 354 24.62 -22.77 -39.57
C PRO A 354 24.43 -21.29 -39.24
N ASN A 355 23.22 -20.84 -38.90
CA ASN A 355 22.92 -19.44 -38.63
C ASN A 355 22.82 -19.10 -37.14
N LEU A 356 23.13 -20.05 -36.23
CA LEU A 356 23.22 -19.77 -34.80
C LEU A 356 24.60 -19.25 -34.42
N ILE A 357 24.66 -18.31 -33.47
CA ILE A 357 25.92 -17.76 -32.95
C ILE A 357 26.87 -18.86 -32.48
N ALA A 358 26.35 -19.94 -31.86
CA ALA A 358 27.17 -21.06 -31.43
C ALA A 358 28.00 -21.73 -32.55
N ASN A 359 27.52 -21.64 -33.80
CA ASN A 359 28.12 -22.30 -34.95
C ASN A 359 28.85 -21.30 -35.87
N LEU A 360 28.99 -20.04 -35.47
CA LEU A 360 29.68 -18.98 -36.20
C LEU A 360 31.00 -18.61 -35.50
N SER A 361 32.01 -18.17 -36.27
CA SER A 361 33.21 -17.58 -35.66
C SER A 361 32.87 -16.23 -35.00
N PHE A 362 33.73 -15.80 -34.07
CA PHE A 362 33.61 -14.48 -33.44
C PHE A 362 33.60 -13.37 -34.49
N GLU A 363 34.49 -13.45 -35.47
CA GLU A 363 34.66 -12.47 -36.56
C GLU A 363 33.40 -12.42 -37.43
N THR A 364 32.87 -13.59 -37.82
CA THR A 364 31.65 -13.68 -38.65
C THR A 364 30.44 -13.16 -37.89
N THR A 365 30.32 -13.46 -36.60
CA THR A 365 29.23 -12.98 -35.75
C THR A 365 29.29 -11.46 -35.58
N MET A 366 30.49 -10.92 -35.32
CA MET A 366 30.72 -9.48 -35.21
C MET A 366 30.33 -8.75 -36.49
N GLU A 367 30.83 -9.22 -37.64
CA GLU A 367 30.54 -8.61 -38.95
C GLU A 367 29.03 -8.57 -39.23
N LYS A 368 28.34 -9.71 -39.09
CA LYS A 368 26.89 -9.80 -39.34
C LYS A 368 26.08 -8.95 -38.36
N ALA A 369 26.38 -9.02 -37.06
CA ALA A 369 25.64 -8.26 -36.04
C ALA A 369 25.84 -6.74 -36.18
N MET A 370 27.01 -6.30 -36.68
CA MET A 370 27.28 -4.89 -36.96
C MET A 370 26.58 -4.39 -38.23
N ALA A 371 26.49 -5.21 -39.28
CA ALA A 371 25.84 -4.84 -40.55
C ALA A 371 24.31 -4.71 -40.44
N LEU A 372 23.69 -5.46 -39.52
CA LEU A 372 22.23 -5.50 -39.36
C LEU A 372 21.73 -4.35 -38.47
N LYS A 373 20.61 -3.73 -38.86
CA LYS A 373 19.87 -2.76 -38.03
C LYS A 373 18.80 -3.49 -37.22
N GLY A 374 19.02 -3.67 -35.93
CA GLY A 374 18.08 -4.34 -35.04
C GLY A 374 16.96 -3.44 -34.51
N SER A 375 15.96 -4.06 -33.88
CA SER A 375 14.83 -3.43 -33.18
C SER A 375 15.05 -3.46 -31.66
N PRO A 376 15.08 -2.30 -30.98
CA PRO A 376 15.16 -2.22 -29.52
C PRO A 376 14.00 -2.94 -28.81
N GLU A 377 12.80 -2.93 -29.38
CA GLU A 377 11.62 -3.57 -28.80
C GLU A 377 11.79 -5.10 -28.75
N LYS A 378 12.26 -5.70 -29.85
CA LYS A 378 12.59 -7.13 -29.90
C LYS A 378 13.79 -7.46 -29.02
N GLY A 379 14.80 -6.59 -29.01
CA GLY A 379 15.97 -6.73 -28.15
C GLY A 379 15.65 -6.76 -26.67
N LYS A 380 14.67 -5.99 -26.22
CA LYS A 380 14.20 -6.02 -24.83
C LYS A 380 13.60 -7.37 -24.43
N LEU A 381 12.88 -8.02 -25.34
CA LEU A 381 12.35 -9.37 -25.10
C LEU A 381 13.50 -10.37 -24.97
N LEU A 382 14.50 -10.28 -25.86
CA LEU A 382 15.69 -11.12 -25.83
C LEU A 382 16.54 -10.90 -24.58
N PHE A 383 16.66 -9.67 -24.09
CA PHE A 383 17.34 -9.35 -22.83
C PHE A 383 16.71 -10.08 -21.64
N ASN A 384 15.38 -10.18 -21.62
CA ASN A 384 14.66 -10.88 -20.56
C ASN A 384 14.70 -12.40 -20.72
N SER A 385 14.55 -12.91 -21.95
CA SER A 385 14.51 -14.35 -22.20
C SER A 385 15.88 -15.02 -22.14
N ASN A 386 16.98 -14.30 -22.40
CA ASN A 386 18.36 -14.79 -22.27
C ASN A 386 18.97 -14.49 -20.89
N THR A 387 18.14 -14.23 -19.88
CA THR A 387 18.52 -14.14 -18.47
C THR A 387 19.48 -13.00 -18.12
N CYS A 388 19.72 -12.05 -19.03
CA CYS A 388 20.55 -10.87 -18.75
C CYS A 388 20.01 -10.05 -17.57
N SER A 389 18.68 -9.98 -17.41
CA SER A 389 17.99 -9.29 -16.33
C SER A 389 18.16 -9.93 -14.94
N ALA A 390 18.72 -11.14 -14.85
CA ALA A 390 19.07 -11.78 -13.57
C ALA A 390 20.28 -11.11 -12.92
N CYS A 391 21.24 -10.68 -13.73
CA CYS A 391 22.50 -10.09 -13.27
C CYS A 391 22.59 -8.59 -13.54
N HIS A 392 21.89 -8.06 -14.54
CA HIS A 392 21.98 -6.66 -14.93
C HIS A 392 20.72 -5.86 -14.61
N THR A 393 20.94 -4.59 -14.28
CA THR A 393 19.89 -3.59 -14.07
C THR A 393 19.89 -2.63 -15.25
N ASP A 394 18.75 -2.50 -15.94
CA ASP A 394 18.56 -1.71 -17.17
C ASP A 394 17.62 -0.50 -17.00
N ALA A 395 17.07 -0.27 -15.79
CA ALA A 395 16.25 0.89 -15.46
C ALA A 395 16.73 1.66 -14.21
N ASN A 396 16.55 2.99 -14.22
CA ASN A 396 16.85 3.89 -13.09
C ASN A 396 16.01 3.56 -11.85
N GLY A 397 16.59 3.77 -10.66
CA GLY A 397 15.90 3.61 -9.36
C GLY A 397 15.86 2.17 -8.83
N LEU A 398 16.34 1.19 -9.60
CA LEU A 398 16.51 -0.18 -9.17
C LEU A 398 17.88 -0.38 -8.50
N GLN A 399 17.94 -1.28 -7.51
CA GLN A 399 19.21 -1.68 -6.91
C GLN A 399 20.09 -2.37 -7.96
N PRO A 400 21.38 -1.99 -8.10
CA PRO A 400 22.30 -2.68 -8.99
C PRO A 400 22.41 -4.16 -8.62
N LYS A 401 22.13 -5.01 -9.61
CA LYS A 401 22.26 -6.47 -9.50
C LYS A 401 23.68 -6.95 -9.79
N GLY A 402 24.38 -6.19 -10.62
CA GLY A 402 25.68 -6.45 -11.23
C GLY A 402 26.08 -5.18 -11.98
N PRO A 403 26.96 -5.26 -12.99
CA PRO A 403 27.32 -4.09 -13.79
C PRO A 403 26.05 -3.41 -14.32
N HIS A 404 25.89 -2.14 -13.96
CA HIS A 404 24.69 -1.38 -14.32
C HIS A 404 24.66 -1.16 -15.85
N LEU A 405 23.50 -1.27 -16.49
CA LEU A 405 23.36 -1.13 -17.95
C LEU A 405 22.51 0.06 -18.40
N VAL A 406 21.92 0.84 -17.49
CA VAL A 406 20.99 1.94 -17.82
C VAL A 406 21.55 2.98 -18.79
N ASP A 407 22.87 3.16 -18.79
CA ASP A 407 23.62 4.10 -19.63
C ASP A 407 24.67 3.40 -20.51
N ILE A 408 24.53 2.09 -20.75
CA ILE A 408 25.56 1.30 -21.44
C ILE A 408 25.80 1.78 -22.87
N GLY A 409 24.77 2.26 -23.57
CA GLY A 409 24.88 2.85 -24.91
C GLY A 409 25.76 4.10 -24.97
N LYS A 410 25.94 4.81 -23.85
CA LYS A 410 26.88 5.93 -23.75
C LYS A 410 28.31 5.49 -23.41
N ARG A 411 28.46 4.39 -22.68
CA ARG A 411 29.75 3.96 -22.11
C ARG A 411 30.54 3.02 -23.00
N TYR A 412 29.87 2.24 -23.86
CA TYR A 412 30.50 1.26 -24.72
C TYR A 412 30.00 1.40 -26.15
N LYS A 413 30.89 1.16 -27.11
CA LYS A 413 30.53 1.03 -28.52
C LYS A 413 29.97 -0.36 -28.78
N LYS A 414 29.17 -0.50 -29.86
CA LYS A 414 28.53 -1.77 -30.23
C LYS A 414 29.51 -2.95 -30.34
N ASN A 415 30.72 -2.72 -30.88
CA ASN A 415 31.77 -3.75 -30.96
C ASN A 415 32.29 -4.20 -29.58
N GLU A 416 32.45 -3.26 -28.64
CA GLU A 416 32.87 -3.58 -27.27
C GLU A 416 31.79 -4.33 -26.50
N MET A 417 30.50 -4.04 -26.76
CA MET A 417 29.39 -4.81 -26.22
C MET A 417 29.36 -6.24 -26.78
N ILE A 418 29.59 -6.41 -28.09
CA ILE A 418 29.68 -7.73 -28.72
C ILE A 418 30.81 -8.55 -28.10
N GLU A 419 31.99 -7.95 -27.94
CA GLU A 419 33.13 -8.60 -27.31
C GLU A 419 32.80 -9.02 -25.87
N SER A 420 32.18 -8.13 -25.08
CA SER A 420 31.80 -8.41 -23.70
C SER A 420 30.77 -9.56 -23.59
N ILE A 421 29.86 -9.70 -24.56
CA ILE A 421 28.83 -10.75 -24.54
C ILE A 421 29.38 -12.09 -25.04
N LEU A 422 30.20 -12.09 -26.09
CA LEU A 422 30.75 -13.31 -26.69
C LEU A 422 31.99 -13.84 -25.97
N LYS A 423 32.77 -12.95 -25.34
CA LYS A 423 34.01 -13.25 -24.62
C LYS A 423 33.99 -12.59 -23.23
N PRO A 424 33.08 -13.01 -22.33
CA PRO A 424 32.90 -12.35 -21.02
C PRO A 424 34.13 -12.38 -20.11
N ASP A 425 35.06 -13.34 -20.33
CA ASP A 425 36.33 -13.45 -19.61
C ASP A 425 37.40 -12.46 -20.09
N ALA A 426 37.24 -11.86 -21.28
CA ALA A 426 38.26 -11.00 -21.87
C ALA A 426 38.46 -9.69 -21.08
N LYS A 427 37.38 -9.16 -20.50
CA LYS A 427 37.41 -7.93 -19.69
C LYS A 427 36.30 -7.95 -18.65
N ILE A 428 36.67 -8.15 -17.39
CA ILE A 428 35.74 -8.08 -16.26
C ILE A 428 35.62 -6.61 -15.81
N ALA A 429 34.38 -6.15 -15.59
CA ALA A 429 34.14 -4.79 -15.13
C ALA A 429 34.70 -4.57 -13.72
N GLN A 430 35.32 -3.42 -13.48
CA GLN A 430 35.88 -3.04 -12.19
C GLN A 430 34.80 -3.08 -11.09
N GLY A 431 35.11 -3.72 -9.96
CA GLY A 431 34.17 -3.91 -8.84
C GLY A 431 33.21 -5.10 -9.02
N PHE A 432 33.31 -5.82 -10.14
CA PHE A 432 32.55 -7.04 -10.42
C PHE A 432 33.49 -8.23 -10.70
N GLU A 433 34.70 -8.18 -10.14
CA GLU A 433 35.64 -9.29 -10.20
C GLU A 433 35.02 -10.53 -9.56
N THR A 434 35.23 -11.68 -10.20
CA THR A 434 34.84 -12.95 -9.63
C THR A 434 35.74 -13.28 -8.46
N LEU A 435 35.15 -13.56 -7.32
CA LEU A 435 35.83 -13.87 -6.08
C LEU A 435 35.43 -15.28 -5.62
N ALA A 436 36.42 -16.04 -5.18
CA ALA A 436 36.25 -17.28 -4.44
C ALA A 436 36.49 -17.00 -2.96
N PHE A 437 35.53 -17.38 -2.14
CA PHE A 437 35.59 -17.31 -0.69
C PHE A 437 35.69 -18.72 -0.12
N THR A 438 36.81 -19.03 0.51
CA THR A 438 36.97 -20.25 1.31
C THR A 438 36.50 -19.94 2.71
N THR A 439 35.48 -20.64 3.19
CA THR A 439 34.95 -20.49 4.54
C THR A 439 35.69 -21.40 5.52
N LYS A 440 35.73 -21.04 6.80
CA LYS A 440 36.40 -21.82 7.88
C LYS A 440 35.89 -23.26 8.06
N ASN A 441 34.76 -23.61 7.44
CA ASN A 441 34.22 -24.97 7.39
C ASN A 441 34.54 -25.70 6.08
N GLY A 442 35.50 -25.19 5.28
CA GLY A 442 36.02 -25.81 4.08
C GLY A 442 35.15 -25.66 2.82
N LYS A 443 34.11 -24.82 2.82
CA LYS A 443 33.30 -24.59 1.61
C LYS A 443 33.92 -23.48 0.76
N ILE A 444 33.93 -23.68 -0.56
CA ILE A 444 34.32 -22.67 -1.53
C ILE A 444 33.06 -22.09 -2.16
N ILE A 445 32.90 -20.78 -2.04
CA ILE A 445 31.74 -20.04 -2.54
C ILE A 445 32.24 -19.01 -3.56
N THR A 446 31.68 -19.02 -4.76
CA THR A 446 32.11 -18.12 -5.84
C THR A 446 31.03 -17.11 -6.21
N GLY A 447 31.45 -15.88 -6.49
CA GLY A 447 30.56 -14.80 -6.91
C GLY A 447 31.25 -13.46 -6.99
N PHE A 448 30.51 -12.41 -7.31
CA PHE A 448 30.99 -11.02 -7.23
C PHE A 448 30.28 -10.27 -6.10
N VAL A 449 30.96 -9.30 -5.49
CA VAL A 449 30.43 -8.55 -4.35
C VAL A 449 29.49 -7.46 -4.84
N VAL A 450 28.24 -7.50 -4.39
CA VAL A 450 27.22 -6.48 -4.68
C VAL A 450 27.29 -5.34 -3.66
N SER A 451 27.52 -5.69 -2.39
CA SER A 451 27.77 -4.73 -1.31
C SER A 451 28.57 -5.37 -0.19
N GLU A 452 29.32 -4.55 0.54
CA GLU A 452 30.17 -5.00 1.65
C GLU A 452 30.02 -4.01 2.80
N SER A 453 29.63 -4.51 3.98
CA SER A 453 29.53 -3.74 5.24
C SER A 453 30.66 -4.13 6.19
N ALA A 454 30.61 -3.63 7.44
CA ALA A 454 31.60 -4.01 8.45
C ALA A 454 31.53 -5.51 8.83
N GLN A 455 30.35 -6.14 8.76
CA GLN A 455 30.16 -7.53 9.18
C GLN A 455 29.77 -8.49 8.04
N LEU A 456 29.13 -7.98 6.98
CA LEU A 456 28.51 -8.82 5.95
C LEU A 456 29.03 -8.47 4.55
N ILE A 457 29.15 -9.50 3.71
CA ILE A 457 29.37 -9.41 2.27
C ILE A 457 28.13 -9.95 1.58
N LEU A 458 27.47 -9.12 0.77
CA LEU A 458 26.42 -9.56 -0.13
C LEU A 458 27.07 -10.00 -1.44
N LEU A 459 27.10 -11.31 -1.65
CA LEU A 459 27.68 -11.95 -2.82
C LEU A 459 26.58 -12.29 -3.84
N ARG A 460 26.87 -12.18 -5.13
CA ARG A 460 26.04 -12.74 -6.19
C ARG A 460 26.78 -13.79 -6.98
N GLN A 461 26.17 -14.96 -7.12
CA GLN A 461 26.74 -16.13 -7.79
C GLN A 461 26.46 -16.12 -9.29
N ASN A 462 27.16 -16.96 -10.05
CA ASN A 462 26.96 -17.17 -11.49
C ASN A 462 25.54 -17.63 -11.87
N THR A 463 24.80 -18.19 -10.92
CA THR A 463 23.39 -18.57 -11.06
C THR A 463 22.42 -17.37 -10.99
N GLY A 464 22.93 -16.16 -10.76
CA GLY A 464 22.13 -14.95 -10.51
C GLY A 464 21.60 -14.84 -9.07
N LEU A 465 21.86 -15.85 -8.23
CA LEU A 465 21.44 -15.91 -6.83
C LEU A 465 22.30 -15.01 -5.95
N SER A 466 21.69 -14.35 -4.96
CA SER A 466 22.44 -13.59 -3.94
C SER A 466 22.59 -14.42 -2.67
N LEU A 467 23.75 -14.32 -2.03
CA LEU A 467 24.11 -15.00 -0.79
C LEU A 467 24.77 -13.99 0.15
N GLU A 468 24.37 -13.99 1.42
CA GLU A 468 25.03 -13.19 2.45
C GLU A 468 26.10 -14.03 3.16
N LEU A 469 27.33 -13.51 3.21
CA LEU A 469 28.46 -14.12 3.90
C LEU A 469 28.87 -13.25 5.09
N ASN A 470 29.03 -13.86 6.26
CA ASN A 470 29.63 -13.20 7.42
C ASN A 470 31.16 -13.17 7.24
N LYS A 471 31.79 -12.01 7.41
CA LYS A 471 33.24 -11.87 7.28
C LYS A 471 34.01 -12.76 8.25
N ASP A 472 33.48 -12.99 9.45
CA ASP A 472 34.12 -13.81 10.48
C ASP A 472 34.16 -15.30 10.12
N SER A 473 33.34 -15.74 9.15
CA SER A 473 33.34 -17.12 8.66
C SER A 473 34.25 -17.35 7.46
N ILE A 474 34.87 -16.30 6.92
CA ILE A 474 35.77 -16.36 5.76
C ILE A 474 37.20 -16.64 6.24
N GLU A 475 37.84 -17.61 5.62
CA GLU A 475 39.24 -17.96 5.83
C GLU A 475 40.14 -17.35 4.75
N GLU A 476 39.72 -17.42 3.49
CA GLU A 476 40.48 -16.90 2.36
C GLU A 476 39.56 -16.23 1.32
N ARG A 477 40.05 -15.17 0.67
CA ARG A 477 39.41 -14.47 -0.44
C ARG A 477 40.37 -14.39 -1.62
N THR A 478 40.00 -14.99 -2.75
CA THR A 478 40.86 -15.07 -3.94
C THR A 478 40.13 -14.57 -5.17
N THR A 479 40.79 -13.74 -5.98
CA THR A 479 40.22 -13.26 -7.25
C THR A 479 40.45 -14.27 -8.37
N LEU A 480 39.39 -14.65 -9.07
CA LEU A 480 39.42 -15.55 -10.23
C LEU A 480 39.55 -14.75 -11.53
N LYS A 481 40.14 -15.39 -12.55
CA LYS A 481 40.32 -14.77 -13.89
C LYS A 481 39.08 -14.87 -14.78
N ASN A 482 38.16 -15.77 -14.43
CA ASN A 482 36.96 -16.11 -15.17
C ASN A 482 35.81 -15.19 -14.71
N SER A 483 34.97 -14.76 -15.63
CA SER A 483 33.81 -13.91 -15.39
C SER A 483 32.64 -14.69 -14.78
N MET A 484 31.82 -14.00 -14.00
CA MET A 484 30.53 -14.53 -13.55
C MET A 484 29.42 -14.41 -14.61
N MET A 485 29.66 -13.68 -15.71
CA MET A 485 28.79 -13.72 -16.88
C MET A 485 29.05 -15.03 -17.65
N PRO A 486 28.07 -15.96 -17.74
CA PRO A 486 28.30 -17.23 -18.41
C PRO A 486 28.59 -17.05 -19.90
N ALA A 487 29.59 -17.77 -20.41
CA ALA A 487 29.78 -17.88 -21.84
C ALA A 487 28.61 -18.62 -22.49
N GLY A 488 28.23 -18.21 -23.70
CA GLY A 488 27.22 -18.89 -24.50
C GLY A 488 25.77 -18.53 -24.19
N LEU A 489 25.49 -17.47 -23.43
CA LEU A 489 24.13 -16.98 -23.17
C LEU A 489 23.33 -16.68 -24.45
N VAL A 490 24.01 -16.33 -25.54
CA VAL A 490 23.40 -15.97 -26.83
C VAL A 490 23.56 -17.05 -27.90
N ASN A 491 24.02 -18.25 -27.53
CA ASN A 491 24.38 -19.31 -28.47
C ASN A 491 23.24 -19.77 -29.38
N ASN A 492 21.99 -19.68 -28.90
CA ASN A 492 20.79 -20.04 -29.67
C ASN A 492 20.20 -18.86 -30.48
N LEU A 493 20.85 -17.70 -30.48
CA LEU A 493 20.39 -16.55 -31.24
C LEU A 493 20.98 -16.56 -32.65
N THR A 494 20.23 -16.04 -33.62
CA THR A 494 20.77 -15.69 -34.93
C THR A 494 21.46 -14.32 -34.90
N PRO A 495 22.31 -13.97 -35.89
CA PRO A 495 22.90 -12.63 -35.99
C PRO A 495 21.87 -11.49 -35.99
N GLU A 496 20.69 -11.70 -36.58
CA GLU A 496 19.58 -10.73 -36.57
C GLU A 496 19.05 -10.52 -35.15
N GLN A 497 18.76 -11.61 -34.43
CA GLN A 497 18.30 -11.56 -33.05
C GLN A 497 19.36 -10.94 -32.12
N PHE A 498 20.63 -11.24 -32.36
CA PHE A 498 21.72 -10.63 -31.61
C PHE A 498 21.82 -9.12 -31.90
N SER A 499 21.62 -8.70 -33.15
CA SER A 499 21.56 -7.27 -33.47
C SER A 499 20.34 -6.57 -32.83
N ASP A 500 19.19 -7.24 -32.73
CA ASP A 500 18.04 -6.75 -31.96
C ASP A 500 18.43 -6.51 -30.48
N LEU A 501 19.06 -7.50 -29.83
CA LEU A 501 19.54 -7.38 -28.45
C LEU A 501 20.52 -6.22 -28.28
N LEU A 502 21.50 -6.09 -29.19
CA LEU A 502 22.46 -4.98 -29.17
C LEU A 502 21.79 -3.62 -29.38
N SER A 503 20.77 -3.55 -30.24
CA SER A 503 20.01 -2.31 -30.47
C SER A 503 19.23 -1.88 -29.24
N TYR A 504 18.75 -2.81 -28.42
CA TYR A 504 18.18 -2.50 -27.11
C TYR A 504 19.24 -1.92 -26.17
N LEU A 505 20.39 -2.57 -26.02
CA LEU A 505 21.47 -2.09 -25.15
C LEU A 505 21.99 -0.72 -25.57
N ASP A 506 22.14 -0.47 -26.86
CA ASP A 506 22.55 0.82 -27.43
C ASP A 506 21.51 1.93 -27.19
N SER A 507 20.22 1.57 -27.12
CA SER A 507 19.15 2.52 -26.78
C SER A 507 19.19 2.98 -25.30
N LEU A 508 19.86 2.24 -24.42
CA LEU A 508 19.99 2.56 -22.99
C LEU A 508 21.01 3.69 -22.78
N ASN A 509 20.53 4.92 -22.95
CA ASN A 509 21.34 6.14 -22.86
C ASN A 509 21.13 6.92 -21.55
N GLY A 510 20.42 6.36 -20.57
CA GLY A 510 20.04 7.03 -19.32
C GLY A 510 19.06 8.21 -19.54
N SER A 511 17.93 8.22 -18.86
CA SER A 511 17.03 9.39 -18.86
C SER A 511 17.70 10.56 -18.13
N PRO A 512 17.56 11.82 -18.62
CA PRO A 512 17.98 12.98 -17.84
C PRO A 512 17.17 12.99 -16.54
N THR A 513 17.85 12.83 -15.40
CA THR A 513 17.26 13.07 -14.10
C THR A 513 16.88 14.55 -14.04
N LYS A 514 15.58 14.85 -14.15
CA LYS A 514 15.06 16.16 -13.76
C LYS A 514 15.41 16.34 -12.29
N LYS A 515 16.36 17.25 -12.02
CA LYS A 515 16.68 17.75 -10.69
C LYS A 515 15.46 18.42 -10.05
#